data_AF-A0A0F8VU61-F1
#
_entry.id   AF-A0A0F8VU61-F1
#
_cell.length_a   1.000
_cell.length_b   1.000
_cell.length_c   1.000
_cell.angle_alpha   90.00
_cell.angle_beta   90.00
_cell.angle_gamma   90.00
#
_symmetry.space_group_name_H-M   'P 1'
#
loop_
_entity.id
_entity.type
_entity.pdbx_description
1 polymer ?
#
loop_
_entity_poly.entity_id
_entity_poly.type
_entity_poly.pdbx_seq_one_letter_code
_entity_poly.pdbx_strand_id
1 'polypeptide(L)'
;KDYQAQLARGEIHHFLFPEFLSIISNNRAVAGATMSFLQMLMEEGVSSIHSGALREAIRFKHPACVGVIACLPRPAYLANRMTWMVSGLLSRFLVVSYSYGLETVEAIFNSIGEGAYRQTDSILMMPPDHPLLVDLPDDVAAKCLELTLSITESAREQKAIYGFRELKHVREMVMAHVLWDNQATGDRRAVAAIEDFDGVAALTYLFNEQFNPIGGND
;
A
#
# COMPACT_ATOMS: atom_id res chain seq x y z
N LYS A 1 -12.43 -6.76 21.73
CA LYS A 1 -13.01 -5.88 20.69
C LYS A 1 -13.60 -6.78 19.61
N ASP A 2 -14.83 -6.51 19.18
CA ASP A 2 -15.50 -7.32 18.16
C ASP A 2 -15.15 -6.84 16.75
N TYR A 3 -13.93 -7.18 16.31
CA TYR A 3 -13.44 -6.82 14.98
C TYR A 3 -14.24 -7.50 13.85
N GLN A 4 -14.95 -8.59 14.15
CA GLN A 4 -15.74 -9.32 13.15
C GLN A 4 -16.96 -8.50 12.73
N ALA A 5 -17.69 -7.97 13.71
CA ALA A 5 -18.85 -7.13 13.44
C ALA A 5 -18.44 -5.79 12.80
N GLN A 6 -17.27 -5.24 13.16
CA GLN A 6 -16.73 -4.01 12.54
C GLN A 6 -16.37 -4.23 11.06
N LEU A 7 -15.69 -5.33 10.75
CA LEU A 7 -15.39 -5.72 9.36
C LEU A 7 -16.68 -5.96 8.57
N ALA A 8 -17.69 -6.61 9.18
CA ALA A 8 -18.98 -6.85 8.54
C ALA A 8 -19.78 -5.57 8.26
N ARG A 9 -19.59 -4.53 9.07
CA ARG A 9 -20.16 -3.19 8.84
C ARG A 9 -19.32 -2.31 7.91
N GLY A 10 -18.15 -2.79 7.47
CA GLY A 10 -17.24 -2.02 6.63
C GLY A 10 -16.52 -0.89 7.39
N GLU A 11 -16.46 -0.95 8.73
CA GLU A 11 -15.76 0.05 9.55
C GLU A 11 -14.23 -0.15 9.52
N ILE A 12 -13.77 -1.36 9.16
CA ILE A 12 -12.37 -1.66 8.96
C ILE A 12 -12.08 -1.67 7.46
N HIS A 13 -11.31 -0.70 7.00
CA HIS A 13 -10.93 -0.56 5.59
C HIS A 13 -9.54 -1.11 5.27
N HIS A 14 -8.65 -1.20 6.27
CA HIS A 14 -7.27 -1.59 6.07
C HIS A 14 -6.75 -2.51 7.17
N PHE A 15 -5.88 -3.44 6.79
CA PHE A 15 -5.02 -4.17 7.73
C PHE A 15 -3.59 -3.63 7.64
N LEU A 16 -3.03 -3.29 8.80
CA LEU A 16 -1.66 -2.82 8.94
C LEU A 16 -0.81 -3.91 9.61
N PHE A 17 0.23 -4.34 8.90
CA PHE A 17 1.23 -5.28 9.36
C PHE A 17 2.59 -4.57 9.43
N PRO A 18 2.91 -3.91 10.57
CA PRO A 18 4.18 -3.20 10.70
C PRO A 18 5.39 -4.15 10.73
N GLU A 19 5.16 -5.44 10.99
CA GLU A 19 6.16 -6.49 10.89
C GLU A 19 5.56 -7.73 10.22
N PHE A 20 5.63 -7.78 8.89
CA PHE A 20 5.08 -8.88 8.11
C PHE A 20 5.96 -10.14 8.15
N LEU A 21 7.23 -10.03 8.58
CA LEU A 21 8.14 -11.17 8.73
C LEU A 21 7.55 -12.23 9.66
N SER A 22 6.90 -11.81 10.74
CA SER A 22 6.26 -12.70 11.71
C SER A 22 5.21 -13.61 11.08
N ILE A 23 4.47 -13.12 10.08
CA ILE A 23 3.41 -13.87 9.38
C ILE A 23 4.04 -14.87 8.42
N ILE A 24 4.98 -14.42 7.60
CA ILE A 24 5.61 -15.27 6.57
C ILE A 24 6.58 -16.31 7.16
N SER A 25 7.06 -16.08 8.40
CA SER A 25 7.96 -17.01 9.11
C SER A 25 7.22 -18.15 9.82
N ASN A 26 5.89 -18.17 9.80
CA ASN A 26 5.12 -19.33 10.25
C ASN A 26 5.40 -20.55 9.37
N ASN A 27 4.89 -21.71 9.79
CA ASN A 27 4.96 -22.90 8.95
C ASN A 27 4.34 -22.63 7.56
N ARG A 28 4.85 -23.33 6.53
CA ARG A 28 4.48 -23.09 5.12
C ARG A 28 2.96 -23.13 4.88
N ALA A 29 2.23 -23.99 5.60
CA ALA A 29 0.78 -24.09 5.46
C ALA A 29 0.06 -22.84 5.97
N VAL A 30 0.43 -22.34 7.15
CA VAL A 30 -0.15 -21.12 7.74
C VAL A 30 0.22 -19.89 6.94
N ALA A 31 1.49 -19.77 6.54
CA ALA A 31 1.94 -18.66 5.70
C ALA A 31 1.20 -18.66 4.36
N GLY A 32 1.11 -19.82 3.68
CA GLY A 32 0.40 -19.97 2.41
C GLY A 32 -1.11 -19.67 2.51
N ALA A 33 -1.77 -20.17 3.57
CA ALA A 33 -3.17 -19.87 3.83
C ALA A 33 -3.40 -18.37 4.06
N THR A 34 -2.52 -17.73 4.82
CA THR A 34 -2.59 -16.29 5.06
C THR A 34 -2.40 -15.49 3.78
N MET A 35 -1.41 -15.83 2.95
CA MET A 35 -1.21 -15.14 1.66
C MET A 35 -2.42 -15.31 0.74
N SER A 36 -2.98 -16.52 0.65
CA SER A 36 -4.15 -16.78 -0.19
C SER A 36 -5.37 -15.99 0.29
N PHE A 37 -5.56 -15.93 1.61
CA PHE A 37 -6.61 -15.12 2.22
C PHE A 37 -6.44 -13.63 1.88
N LEU A 38 -5.23 -13.07 2.01
CA LEU A 38 -4.97 -11.67 1.66
C LEU A 38 -5.21 -11.40 0.17
N GLN A 39 -4.82 -12.30 -0.73
CA GLN A 39 -5.07 -12.16 -2.17
C GLN A 39 -6.57 -12.05 -2.48
N MET A 40 -7.39 -12.95 -1.92
CA MET A 40 -8.84 -12.91 -2.09
C MET A 40 -9.41 -11.59 -1.53
N LEU A 41 -8.95 -11.21 -0.35
CA LEU A 41 -9.44 -10.05 0.38
C LEU A 41 -9.14 -8.71 -0.30
N MET A 42 -8.03 -8.58 -1.01
CA MET A 42 -7.64 -7.35 -1.71
C MET A 42 -8.30 -7.19 -3.08
N GLU A 43 -8.73 -8.27 -3.74
CA GLU A 43 -9.19 -8.21 -5.13
C GLU A 43 -10.68 -8.49 -5.31
N GLU A 44 -11.15 -9.65 -4.87
CA GLU A 44 -12.55 -10.08 -5.05
C GLU A 44 -13.41 -9.80 -3.81
N GLY A 45 -12.75 -9.62 -2.67
CA GLY A 45 -13.37 -9.57 -1.36
C GLY A 45 -13.77 -10.95 -0.85
N VAL A 46 -14.02 -11.04 0.45
CA VAL A 46 -14.40 -12.30 1.11
C VAL A 46 -15.87 -12.25 1.51
N SER A 47 -16.67 -13.20 1.02
CA SER A 47 -18.10 -13.31 1.33
C SER A 47 -18.37 -14.09 2.61
N SER A 48 -17.45 -14.96 3.01
CA SER A 48 -17.49 -15.63 4.31
C SER A 48 -16.12 -16.15 4.76
N ILE A 49 -15.89 -16.17 6.08
CA ILE A 49 -14.68 -16.73 6.69
C ILE A 49 -15.09 -17.95 7.52
N HIS A 50 -14.44 -19.08 7.21
CA HIS A 50 -14.57 -20.33 7.96
C HIS A 50 -13.22 -20.66 8.57
N SER A 51 -13.18 -20.94 9.87
CA SER A 51 -11.97 -21.38 10.57
C SER A 51 -12.35 -22.33 11.68
N GLY A 52 -11.53 -23.35 11.94
CA GLY A 52 -11.77 -24.30 13.02
C GLY A 52 -11.76 -23.68 14.43
N ALA A 53 -11.25 -22.45 14.55
CA ALA A 53 -11.32 -21.66 15.79
C ALA A 53 -12.63 -20.87 15.94
N LEU A 54 -13.42 -20.72 14.87
CA LEU A 54 -14.69 -20.04 14.88
C LEU A 54 -15.82 -21.04 15.10
N ARG A 55 -16.70 -20.76 16.08
CA ARG A 55 -17.90 -21.58 16.32
C ARG A 55 -18.88 -21.54 15.15
N GLU A 56 -18.93 -20.41 14.44
CA GLU A 56 -19.80 -20.19 13.28
C GLU A 56 -19.03 -19.44 12.20
N ALA A 57 -19.41 -19.67 10.95
CA ALA A 57 -18.85 -18.95 9.81
C ALA A 57 -19.25 -17.47 9.87
N ILE A 58 -18.27 -16.57 9.69
CA ILE A 58 -18.56 -15.15 9.54
C ILE A 58 -19.08 -14.97 8.12
N ARG A 59 -20.29 -14.43 7.96
CA ARG A 59 -20.89 -14.13 6.65
C ARG A 59 -21.02 -12.64 6.47
N PHE A 60 -20.58 -12.16 5.32
CA PHE A 60 -20.68 -10.76 4.96
C PHE A 60 -21.88 -10.56 4.04
N LYS A 61 -22.64 -9.48 4.26
CA LYS A 61 -23.78 -9.13 3.39
C LYS A 61 -23.33 -8.80 1.96
N HIS A 62 -22.16 -8.19 1.85
CA HIS A 62 -21.43 -7.92 0.61
C HIS A 62 -19.99 -8.43 0.79
N PRO A 63 -19.29 -8.87 -0.27
CA PRO A 63 -17.89 -9.24 -0.15
C PRO A 63 -17.09 -8.13 0.53
N ALA A 64 -16.40 -8.47 1.63
CA ALA A 64 -15.58 -7.51 2.35
C ALA A 64 -14.23 -7.39 1.65
N CYS A 65 -13.89 -6.18 1.19
CA CYS A 65 -12.57 -5.85 0.68
C CYS A 65 -11.83 -4.98 1.69
N VAL A 66 -10.54 -5.23 1.89
CA VAL A 66 -9.69 -4.33 2.68
C VAL A 66 -8.36 -4.09 1.98
N GLY A 67 -7.83 -2.88 2.14
CA GLY A 67 -6.46 -2.58 1.78
C GLY A 67 -5.49 -3.23 2.76
N VAL A 68 -4.27 -3.51 2.31
CA VAL A 68 -3.23 -4.13 3.13
C VAL A 68 -1.97 -3.28 3.06
N ILE A 69 -1.47 -2.87 4.23
CA ILE A 69 -0.18 -2.21 4.37
C ILE A 69 0.71 -3.19 5.11
N ALA A 70 1.79 -3.63 4.46
CA ALA A 70 2.71 -4.60 5.01
C ALA A 70 4.15 -4.09 4.90
N CYS A 71 4.87 -4.09 6.02
CA CYS A 71 6.27 -3.71 6.08
C CYS A 71 7.14 -4.97 6.23
N LEU A 72 8.24 -5.02 5.48
CA LEU A 72 9.20 -6.11 5.61
C LEU A 72 10.64 -5.65 5.33
N PRO A 73 11.64 -6.27 5.99
CA PRO A 73 13.05 -6.02 5.69
C PRO A 73 13.42 -6.45 4.27
N ARG A 74 14.34 -5.71 3.64
CA ARG A 74 14.87 -6.02 2.29
C ARG A 74 15.29 -7.50 2.11
N PRO A 75 16.04 -8.13 3.03
CA PRO A 75 16.44 -9.54 2.86
C PRO A 75 15.23 -10.50 2.79
N ALA A 76 14.22 -10.26 3.64
CA ALA A 76 13.00 -11.09 3.67
C ALA A 76 12.18 -10.94 2.39
N TYR A 77 12.11 -9.71 1.85
CA TYR A 77 11.46 -9.44 0.56
C TYR A 77 12.17 -10.20 -0.56
N LEU A 78 13.48 -10.01 -0.69
CA LEU A 78 14.27 -10.61 -1.77
C LEU A 78 14.24 -12.14 -1.75
N ALA A 79 14.20 -12.75 -0.56
CA ALA A 79 14.13 -14.20 -0.38
C ALA A 79 12.79 -14.79 -0.88
N ASN A 80 11.69 -14.04 -0.80
CA ASN A 80 10.35 -14.53 -1.15
C ASN A 80 9.79 -13.95 -2.45
N ARG A 81 10.41 -12.92 -3.03
CA ARG A 81 9.89 -12.17 -4.18
C ARG A 81 9.47 -13.05 -5.35
N MET A 82 10.27 -14.06 -5.70
CA MET A 82 9.99 -14.91 -6.85
C MET A 82 8.73 -15.76 -6.62
N THR A 83 8.59 -16.31 -5.42
CA THR A 83 7.39 -17.06 -5.02
C THR A 83 6.14 -16.20 -5.09
N TRP A 84 6.22 -14.96 -4.59
CA TRP A 84 5.10 -14.02 -4.59
C TRP A 84 4.79 -13.44 -5.96
N MET A 85 5.77 -13.33 -6.84
CA MET A 85 5.59 -12.96 -8.23
C MET A 85 4.82 -14.05 -8.98
N VAL A 86 5.27 -15.31 -8.85
CA VAL A 86 4.63 -16.47 -9.49
C VAL A 86 3.21 -16.70 -8.98
N SER A 87 2.95 -16.47 -7.68
CA SER A 87 1.59 -16.58 -7.12
C SER A 87 0.67 -15.40 -7.48
N GLY A 88 1.19 -14.37 -8.14
CA GLY A 88 0.48 -13.13 -8.44
C GLY A 88 0.23 -12.23 -7.22
N LEU A 89 0.77 -12.56 -6.03
CA LEU A 89 0.65 -11.73 -4.83
C LEU A 89 1.22 -10.32 -5.08
N LEU A 90 2.45 -10.23 -5.61
CA LEU A 90 3.12 -8.94 -5.81
C LEU A 90 2.37 -8.03 -6.77
N SER A 91 1.69 -8.58 -7.77
CA SER A 91 0.92 -7.75 -8.71
C SER A 91 -0.26 -7.01 -8.07
N ARG A 92 -0.68 -7.42 -6.86
CA ARG A 92 -1.77 -6.79 -6.10
C ARG A 92 -1.27 -5.76 -5.08
N PHE A 93 0.05 -5.64 -4.94
CA PHE A 93 0.69 -4.68 -4.06
C PHE A 93 1.37 -3.60 -4.89
N LEU A 94 1.20 -2.35 -4.48
CA LEU A 94 2.14 -1.30 -4.81
C LEU A 94 3.39 -1.48 -3.93
N VAL A 95 4.49 -1.94 -4.51
CA VAL A 95 5.74 -2.13 -3.78
C VAL A 95 6.44 -0.78 -3.63
N VAL A 96 6.59 -0.34 -2.38
CA VAL A 96 7.39 0.83 -2.01
C VAL A 96 8.67 0.33 -1.36
N SER A 97 9.83 0.70 -1.91
CA SER A 97 11.13 0.31 -1.37
C SER A 97 12.06 1.51 -1.18
N TYR A 98 12.85 1.46 -0.12
CA TYR A 98 13.85 2.49 0.19
C TYR A 98 15.03 1.92 0.97
N SER A 99 16.12 2.66 1.00
CA SER A 99 17.24 2.48 1.93
C SER A 99 17.52 3.78 2.67
N TYR A 100 18.29 3.71 3.75
CA TYR A 100 18.72 4.90 4.47
C TYR A 100 20.03 5.41 3.88
N GLY A 101 20.04 6.66 3.39
CA GLY A 101 21.28 7.37 3.05
C GLY A 101 22.10 7.69 4.30
N LEU A 102 23.40 7.99 4.13
CA LEU A 102 24.29 8.28 5.25
C LEU A 102 23.77 9.45 6.11
N GLU A 103 23.33 10.53 5.48
CA GLU A 103 22.75 11.69 6.16
C GLU A 103 21.51 11.32 6.99
N THR A 104 20.64 10.44 6.46
CA THR A 104 19.47 9.95 7.20
C THR A 104 19.89 9.08 8.38
N VAL A 105 20.91 8.23 8.22
CA VAL A 105 21.46 7.41 9.31
C VAL A 105 22.04 8.31 10.41
N GLU A 106 22.80 9.34 10.06
CA GLU A 106 23.33 10.32 11.01
C GLU A 106 22.21 11.08 11.74
N ALA A 107 21.18 11.54 11.02
CA ALA A 107 20.02 12.19 11.61
C ALA A 107 19.28 11.28 12.60
N ILE A 108 19.11 9.99 12.26
CA ILE A 108 18.52 8.99 13.16
C ILE A 108 19.38 8.81 14.41
N PHE A 109 20.71 8.68 14.26
CA PHE A 109 21.60 8.52 15.41
C PHE A 109 21.59 9.75 16.32
N ASN A 110 21.60 10.96 15.76
CA ASN A 110 21.51 12.20 16.52
C ASN A 110 20.18 12.28 17.29
N SER A 111 19.06 11.98 16.62
CA SER A 111 17.72 11.90 17.24
C SER A 111 17.66 10.90 18.40
N ILE A 112 18.31 9.73 18.26
CA ILE A 112 18.42 8.74 19.32
C ILE A 112 19.28 9.27 20.48
N GLY A 113 20.44 9.87 20.17
CA GLY A 113 21.37 10.42 21.16
C GLY A 113 20.77 11.55 21.99
N GLU A 114 19.95 12.41 21.37
CA GLU A 114 19.22 13.49 22.02
C GLU A 114 17.97 13.02 22.78
N GLY A 115 17.57 11.74 22.62
CA GLY A 115 16.37 11.18 23.24
C GLY A 115 15.07 11.62 22.56
N ALA A 116 15.13 12.25 21.39
CA ALA A 116 13.98 12.77 20.65
C ALA A 116 12.99 11.66 20.23
N TYR A 117 13.45 10.41 20.08
CA TYR A 117 12.57 9.23 19.84
C TYR A 117 11.52 9.00 20.95
N ARG A 118 11.68 9.62 22.13
CA ARG A 118 10.68 9.55 23.21
C ARG A 118 9.55 10.55 23.05
N GLN A 119 9.73 11.54 22.17
CA GLN A 119 8.81 12.63 21.90
C GLN A 119 8.23 12.53 20.48
N THR A 120 8.12 11.32 19.94
CA THR A 120 7.56 11.14 18.60
C THR A 120 6.05 11.41 18.65
N ASP A 121 5.64 12.49 18.00
CA ASP A 121 4.24 12.76 17.78
C ASP A 121 3.63 11.64 16.93
N SER A 122 2.45 11.18 17.31
CA SER A 122 1.68 10.29 16.46
C SER A 122 1.34 11.01 15.17
N ILE A 123 1.65 10.40 14.02
CA ILE A 123 1.13 10.88 12.74
C ILE A 123 -0.39 10.67 12.77
N LEU A 124 -1.12 11.77 12.94
CA LEU A 124 -2.58 11.76 12.87
C LEU A 124 -2.98 11.73 11.39
N MET A 125 -3.38 10.56 10.90
CA MET A 125 -4.10 10.46 9.63
C MET A 125 -5.59 10.71 9.90
N MET A 126 -6.15 11.73 9.25
CA MET A 126 -7.57 12.05 9.35
C MET A 126 -8.26 11.75 8.01
N PRO A 127 -8.61 10.48 7.70
CA PRO A 127 -9.39 10.21 6.51
C PRO A 127 -10.69 11.03 6.54
N PRO A 128 -11.24 11.40 5.38
CA PRO A 128 -12.50 12.14 5.32
C PRO A 128 -13.62 11.35 6.03
N ASP A 129 -14.47 12.05 6.78
CA ASP A 129 -15.55 11.46 7.59
C ASP A 129 -16.60 10.70 6.76
N HIS A 130 -16.62 10.94 5.45
CA HIS A 130 -17.49 10.29 4.49
C HIS A 130 -16.71 10.02 3.20
N PRO A 131 -17.10 8.99 2.43
CA PRO A 131 -16.49 8.72 1.13
C PRO A 131 -16.57 9.96 0.24
N LEU A 132 -15.41 10.49 -0.16
CA LEU A 132 -15.32 11.54 -1.16
C LEU A 132 -15.02 10.90 -2.50
N LEU A 133 -15.86 11.16 -3.49
CA LEU A 133 -15.61 10.75 -4.86
C LEU A 133 -14.74 11.82 -5.51
N VAL A 134 -13.50 11.46 -5.84
CA VAL A 134 -12.57 12.32 -6.56
C VAL A 134 -12.65 11.99 -8.04
N ASP A 135 -12.96 12.97 -8.86
CA ASP A 135 -12.94 12.85 -10.31
C ASP A 135 -11.50 12.93 -10.83
N LEU A 136 -11.21 12.16 -11.86
CA LEU A 136 -9.90 12.12 -12.52
C LEU A 136 -10.10 12.53 -13.99
N PRO A 137 -9.89 13.82 -14.32
CA PRO A 137 -10.03 14.34 -15.68
C PRO A 137 -9.20 13.57 -16.72
N ASP A 138 -9.66 13.57 -17.98
CA ASP A 138 -9.06 12.77 -19.06
C ASP A 138 -7.58 13.07 -19.32
N ASP A 139 -7.17 14.33 -19.17
CA ASP A 139 -5.78 14.76 -19.32
C ASP A 139 -4.87 14.21 -18.20
N VAL A 140 -5.32 14.27 -16.95
CA VAL A 140 -4.62 13.66 -15.79
C VAL A 140 -4.62 12.13 -15.90
N ALA A 141 -5.75 11.55 -16.32
CA ALA A 141 -5.87 10.11 -16.55
C ALA A 141 -4.91 9.61 -17.65
N ALA A 142 -4.72 10.37 -18.73
CA ALA A 142 -3.76 10.07 -19.78
C ALA A 142 -2.32 10.09 -19.25
N LYS A 143 -1.98 11.07 -18.40
CA LYS A 143 -0.67 11.14 -17.73
C LYS A 143 -0.41 9.95 -16.82
N CYS A 144 -1.42 9.50 -16.07
CA CYS A 144 -1.33 8.27 -15.26
C CYS A 144 -1.01 7.04 -16.13
N LEU A 145 -1.60 6.95 -17.33
CA LEU A 145 -1.32 5.86 -18.27
C LEU A 145 0.12 5.94 -18.81
N GLU A 146 0.58 7.12 -19.23
CA GLU A 146 1.96 7.34 -19.69
C GLU A 146 2.98 6.91 -18.63
N LEU A 147 2.78 7.34 -17.38
CA LEU A 147 3.63 6.98 -16.25
C LEU A 147 3.60 5.47 -15.96
N THR A 148 2.42 4.86 -16.00
CA THR A 148 2.30 3.41 -15.79
C THR A 148 3.05 2.64 -16.87
N LEU A 149 2.94 3.08 -18.13
CA LEU A 149 3.65 2.45 -19.24
C LEU A 149 5.16 2.58 -19.08
N SER A 150 5.70 3.73 -18.65
CA SER A 150 7.15 3.88 -18.42
C SER A 150 7.67 2.99 -17.27
N ILE A 151 6.91 2.88 -16.19
CA ILE A 151 7.23 1.99 -15.05
C ILE A 151 7.16 0.51 -15.48
N THR A 152 6.11 0.15 -16.22
CA THR A 152 5.85 -1.25 -16.59
C THR A 152 6.68 -1.72 -17.77
N GLU A 153 7.06 -0.86 -18.72
CA GLU A 153 7.99 -1.18 -19.81
C GLU A 153 9.34 -1.60 -19.24
N SER A 154 9.82 -0.88 -18.22
CA SER A 154 11.02 -1.24 -17.45
C SER A 154 10.90 -2.60 -16.72
N ALA A 155 9.68 -3.06 -16.44
CA ALA A 155 9.39 -4.34 -15.76
C ALA A 155 8.94 -5.48 -16.70
N ARG A 156 8.52 -5.17 -17.93
CA ARG A 156 7.91 -6.11 -18.89
C ARG A 156 8.89 -7.17 -19.36
N GLU A 157 10.18 -6.83 -19.45
CA GLU A 157 11.24 -7.79 -19.75
C GLU A 157 11.37 -8.90 -18.70
N GLN A 158 10.84 -8.69 -17.49
CA GLN A 158 11.00 -9.61 -16.36
C GLN A 158 9.70 -10.31 -15.92
N LYS A 159 8.51 -9.74 -16.15
CA LYS A 159 7.29 -10.17 -15.44
C LYS A 159 6.06 -10.57 -16.29
N ALA A 160 6.01 -10.32 -17.60
CA ALA A 160 4.82 -10.60 -18.44
C ALA A 160 3.49 -10.05 -17.84
N ILE A 161 3.55 -8.90 -17.15
CA ILE A 161 2.38 -8.22 -16.56
C ILE A 161 1.94 -7.10 -17.50
N TYR A 162 0.64 -7.00 -17.76
CA TYR A 162 0.06 -6.00 -18.69
C TYR A 162 0.02 -4.57 -18.12
N GLY A 163 0.16 -4.40 -16.80
CA GLY A 163 0.19 -3.09 -16.13
C GLY A 163 -1.16 -2.60 -15.60
N PHE A 164 -2.22 -3.43 -15.67
CA PHE A 164 -3.58 -2.98 -15.34
C PHE A 164 -3.77 -2.66 -13.86
N ARG A 165 -3.12 -3.40 -12.96
CA ARG A 165 -3.23 -3.13 -11.51
C ARG A 165 -2.39 -1.93 -11.13
N GLU A 166 -1.22 -1.79 -11.73
CA GLU A 166 -0.35 -0.64 -11.59
C GLU A 166 -1.05 0.65 -12.02
N LEU A 167 -1.77 0.62 -13.15
CA LEU A 167 -2.57 1.78 -13.59
C LEU A 167 -3.64 2.17 -12.57
N LYS A 168 -4.34 1.18 -11.98
CA LYS A 168 -5.32 1.44 -10.92
C LYS A 168 -4.65 2.09 -9.71
N HIS A 169 -3.52 1.54 -9.26
CA HIS A 169 -2.77 2.10 -8.13
C HIS A 169 -2.30 3.53 -8.39
N VAL A 170 -1.74 3.83 -9.57
CA VAL A 170 -1.31 5.20 -9.91
C VAL A 170 -2.51 6.16 -9.89
N ARG A 171 -3.64 5.79 -10.50
CA ARG A 171 -4.86 6.61 -10.49
C ARG A 171 -5.39 6.83 -9.07
N GLU A 172 -5.45 5.78 -8.25
CA GLU A 172 -5.87 5.84 -6.85
C GLU A 172 -4.94 6.71 -6.00
N MET A 173 -3.63 6.66 -6.25
CA MET A 173 -2.65 7.52 -5.58
C MET A 173 -2.84 9.00 -5.93
N VAL A 174 -3.12 9.33 -7.20
CA VAL A 174 -3.41 10.71 -7.61
C VAL A 174 -4.69 11.21 -6.95
N MET A 175 -5.74 10.38 -6.93
CA MET A 175 -6.98 10.72 -6.21
C MET A 175 -6.76 10.87 -4.70
N ALA A 176 -5.90 10.03 -4.10
CA ALA A 176 -5.54 10.12 -2.69
C ALA A 176 -4.71 11.38 -2.38
N HIS A 177 -3.88 11.84 -3.32
CA HIS A 177 -3.13 13.09 -3.18
C HIS A 177 -4.06 14.31 -3.05
N VAL A 178 -5.17 14.35 -3.80
CA VAL A 178 -6.22 15.38 -3.62
C VAL A 178 -6.75 15.40 -2.19
N LEU A 179 -7.02 14.22 -1.62
CA LEU A 179 -7.53 14.11 -0.25
C LEU A 179 -6.50 14.54 0.79
N TRP A 180 -5.23 14.24 0.53
CA TRP A 180 -4.12 14.67 1.38
C TRP A 180 -3.93 16.19 1.35
N ASP A 181 -3.93 16.78 0.16
CA ASP A 181 -3.80 18.23 -0.04
C ASP A 181 -4.97 19.01 0.58
N ASN A 182 -6.21 18.51 0.43
CA ASN A 182 -7.38 19.06 1.11
C ASN A 182 -7.22 19.09 2.64
N GLN A 183 -6.62 18.06 3.24
CA GLN A 183 -6.36 18.05 4.68
C GLN A 183 -5.31 19.09 5.08
N ALA A 184 -4.26 19.24 4.27
CA ALA A 184 -3.19 20.19 4.54
C ALA A 184 -3.64 21.65 4.40
N THR A 185 -4.49 21.94 3.40
CA THR A 185 -4.92 23.30 3.03
C THR A 185 -6.28 23.71 3.62
N GLY A 186 -7.09 22.74 4.05
CA GLY A 186 -8.49 22.94 4.42
C GLY A 186 -9.44 23.07 3.22
N ASP A 187 -8.95 22.84 1.99
CA ASP A 187 -9.76 22.82 0.78
C ASP A 187 -10.67 21.57 0.71
N ARG A 188 -11.65 21.59 -0.18
CA ARG A 188 -12.59 20.49 -0.45
C ARG A 188 -12.66 20.19 -1.94
N ARG A 189 -11.51 20.16 -2.59
CA ARG A 189 -11.39 19.83 -4.00
C ARG A 189 -11.77 18.37 -4.22
N ALA A 190 -12.60 18.10 -5.23
CA ALA A 190 -13.06 16.77 -5.58
C ALA A 190 -12.68 16.39 -7.02
N VAL A 191 -11.73 17.11 -7.62
CA VAL A 191 -11.25 16.91 -8.99
C VAL A 191 -9.72 16.98 -8.95
N ALA A 192 -9.05 15.93 -9.41
CA ALA A 192 -7.60 15.90 -9.51
C ALA A 192 -7.09 16.92 -10.54
N ALA A 193 -5.97 17.55 -10.22
CA ALA A 193 -5.25 18.49 -11.07
C ALA A 193 -3.89 17.90 -11.46
N ILE A 194 -3.18 18.58 -12.36
CA ILE A 194 -1.88 18.10 -12.84
C ILE A 194 -0.83 18.09 -11.72
N GLU A 195 -0.95 19.00 -10.76
CA GLU A 195 -0.08 19.09 -9.60
C GLU A 195 -0.17 17.85 -8.69
N ASP A 196 -1.35 17.22 -8.61
CA ASP A 196 -1.50 15.95 -7.88
C ASP A 196 -0.79 14.81 -8.59
N PHE A 197 -0.86 14.80 -9.93
CA PHE A 197 -0.10 13.86 -10.73
C PHE A 197 1.40 14.08 -10.55
N ASP A 198 1.87 15.32 -10.60
CA ASP A 198 3.29 15.65 -10.42
C ASP A 198 3.80 15.24 -9.03
N GLY A 199 2.99 15.45 -7.99
CA GLY A 199 3.29 15.00 -6.62
C GLY A 199 3.46 13.48 -6.53
N VAL A 200 2.55 12.72 -7.16
CA VAL A 200 2.66 11.24 -7.20
C VAL A 200 3.80 10.78 -8.10
N ALA A 201 4.01 11.42 -9.24
CA ALA A 201 5.10 11.13 -10.17
C ALA A 201 6.46 11.29 -9.48
N ALA A 202 6.61 12.33 -8.66
CA ALA A 202 7.81 12.57 -7.86
C ALA A 202 8.06 11.48 -6.80
N LEU A 203 7.07 10.67 -6.43
CA LEU A 203 7.24 9.54 -5.49
C LEU A 203 7.54 8.21 -6.20
N THR A 204 7.43 8.15 -7.53
CA THR A 204 7.60 6.89 -8.27
C THR A 204 9.01 6.31 -8.21
N TYR A 205 10.02 7.13 -7.88
CA TYR A 205 11.37 6.64 -7.57
C TYR A 205 11.43 5.74 -6.32
N LEU A 206 10.36 5.69 -5.51
CA LEU A 206 10.19 4.73 -4.42
C LEU A 206 9.31 3.53 -4.83
N PHE A 207 8.54 3.64 -5.92
CA PHE A 207 7.63 2.59 -6.40
C PHE A 207 8.38 1.57 -7.27
N ASN A 208 9.45 1.04 -6.72
CA ASN A 208 10.28 0.06 -7.39
C ASN A 208 10.87 -0.91 -6.36
N GLU A 209 11.70 -1.83 -6.83
CA GLU A 209 12.42 -2.81 -6.01
C GLU A 209 13.94 -2.47 -5.94
N GLN A 210 14.31 -1.21 -6.18
CA GLN A 210 15.70 -0.76 -6.24
C GLN A 210 16.24 -0.32 -4.88
N PHE A 211 15.36 -0.04 -3.90
CA PHE A 211 15.73 0.41 -2.55
C PHE A 211 16.56 1.69 -2.56
N ASN A 212 16.10 2.69 -3.32
CA ASN A 212 16.76 3.99 -3.44
C ASN A 212 16.88 4.69 -2.07
N PRO A 213 17.97 5.42 -1.81
CA PRO A 213 18.15 6.10 -0.54
C PRO A 213 17.10 7.21 -0.37
N ILE A 214 16.43 7.24 0.78
CA ILE A 214 15.60 8.40 1.15
C ILE A 214 16.51 9.55 1.62
N GLY A 215 16.17 10.77 1.22
CA GLY A 215 16.92 11.98 1.59
C GLY A 215 18.21 12.24 0.82
N GLY A 216 18.52 11.46 -0.22
CA GLY A 216 19.58 11.81 -1.17
C GLY A 216 19.02 12.72 -2.26
N ASN A 217 19.49 13.97 -2.33
CA ASN A 217 19.35 14.76 -3.54
C ASN A 217 20.23 14.12 -4.61
N ASP A 218 19.63 13.64 -5.71
CA ASP A 218 20.30 13.60 -7.00
C ASP A 218 20.08 14.95 -7.72
#